data_AF-A0A4Y8JQU2-F1
#
_entry.id   AF-A0A4Y8JQU2-F1
#
_cell.length_a   1.000
_cell.length_b   1.000
_cell.length_c   1.000
_cell.angle_alpha   90.00
_cell.angle_beta   90.00
_cell.angle_gamma   90.00
#
_symmetry.space_group_name_H-M   'P 1'
#
loop_
_entity.id
_entity.type
_entity.pdbx_description
1 polymer ?
#
loop_
_entity_poly.entity_id
_entity_poly.type
_entity_poly.pdbx_seq_one_letter_code
_entity_poly.pdbx_strand_id
1 'polypeptide(L)'
;MQEYMLPATHDPARETDPKTGRWDPRRMVGSFPPSRILSIVGTNSRDYSVAAGLSSAVMGVQNDGLVAIRNAYVYGGARAYIHRSHSGRYGLVNSGETYQNLSRFLFGGLRVEVALHGVELDRKDRIWQGEARLDIRGVPALIHEQTADHYCPIDLNATKKGIAGPLSPVPLMTIFLQPKNVRKCRYALDLKVISLKETGGIHGFGAHLEPIADWQDTLIVDVEVNDKGAARSVTWEWNSTLAGRIAEQAELPHQLDWAPGKSSEGQWQLPVPIAPMGQAVLGSDAHLQLSIGLWA
;
A
#
# COMPACT_ATOMS: atom_id res chain seq x y z
N MET A 1 -7.45 27.37 25.81
CA MET A 1 -7.92 26.05 26.29
C MET A 1 -7.17 24.98 25.50
N GLN A 2 -5.87 24.85 25.75
CA GLN A 2 -4.95 24.01 24.96
C GLN A 2 -3.92 23.35 25.91
N GLU A 3 -4.34 23.04 27.12
CA GLU A 3 -3.56 22.32 28.12
C GLU A 3 -4.41 21.14 28.60
N TYR A 4 -4.42 20.04 27.85
CA TYR A 4 -4.78 18.75 28.42
C TYR A 4 -3.99 17.64 27.72
N MET A 5 -3.16 16.99 28.54
CA MET A 5 -2.51 15.69 28.31
C MET A 5 -1.39 15.60 27.28
N LEU A 6 -0.25 16.25 27.56
CA LEU A 6 1.04 15.75 27.07
C LEU A 6 1.76 15.06 28.23
N PRO A 7 2.17 13.78 28.11
CA PRO A 7 2.88 13.07 29.16
C PRO A 7 4.23 13.74 29.46
N ALA A 8 4.76 13.55 30.68
CA ALA A 8 6.01 14.17 31.15
C ALA A 8 7.27 13.82 30.33
N THR A 9 7.16 12.91 29.35
CA THR A 9 8.20 12.51 28.39
C THR A 9 8.05 13.20 27.02
N HIS A 10 7.25 14.25 26.91
CA HIS A 10 7.04 14.99 25.66
C HIS A 10 8.34 15.63 25.17
N ASP A 11 8.90 15.06 24.11
CA ASP A 11 10.05 15.58 23.36
C ASP A 11 9.54 16.18 22.03
N PRO A 12 9.45 17.52 21.91
CA PRO A 12 8.93 18.17 20.71
C PRO A 12 9.80 17.90 19.47
N ALA A 13 11.05 17.47 19.61
CA ALA A 13 11.90 17.10 18.47
C ALA A 13 11.41 15.81 17.77
N ARG A 14 10.63 14.96 18.45
CA ARG A 14 10.10 13.70 17.89
C ARG A 14 8.78 13.90 17.14
N GLU A 15 8.01 14.92 17.53
CA GLU A 15 6.73 15.28 16.90
C GLU A 15 6.90 16.25 15.74
N THR A 16 8.11 16.73 15.49
CA THR A 16 8.38 17.74 14.47
C THR A 16 8.90 17.13 13.17
N ASP A 17 8.54 17.76 12.06
CA ASP A 17 9.14 17.48 10.75
C ASP A 17 10.64 17.81 10.82
N PRO A 18 11.54 16.85 10.56
CA PRO A 18 12.98 17.06 10.66
C PRO A 18 13.53 18.17 9.77
N LYS A 19 12.81 18.51 8.68
CA LYS A 19 13.19 19.55 7.74
C LYS A 19 12.72 20.93 8.17
N THR A 20 11.56 21.02 8.82
CA THR A 20 10.92 22.31 9.12
C THR A 20 10.91 22.67 10.60
N GLY A 21 11.17 21.70 11.49
CA GLY A 21 11.10 21.86 12.94
C GLY A 21 9.68 22.14 13.46
N ARG A 22 8.65 22.00 12.62
CA ARG A 22 7.24 22.22 12.98
C ARG A 22 6.55 20.91 13.32
N TRP A 23 5.56 20.97 14.22
CA TRP A 23 4.74 19.83 14.59
C TRP A 23 4.11 19.15 13.37
N ASP A 24 4.23 17.82 13.29
CA ASP A 24 3.68 16.97 12.23
C ASP A 24 2.69 15.97 12.87
N PRO A 25 1.37 16.13 12.66
CA PRO A 25 0.34 15.29 13.28
C PRO A 25 0.40 13.81 12.84
N ARG A 26 1.21 13.49 11.83
CA ARG A 26 1.43 12.12 11.35
C ARG A 26 2.50 11.38 12.16
N ARG A 27 3.22 12.05 13.05
CA ARG A 27 4.25 11.46 13.90
C ARG A 27 3.69 11.22 15.29
N MET A 28 3.57 9.94 15.65
CA MET A 28 3.19 9.56 17.01
C MET A 28 4.42 9.58 17.92
N VAL A 29 4.25 10.14 19.10
CA VAL A 29 5.26 10.19 20.16
C VAL A 29 4.66 9.69 21.46
N GLY A 30 5.47 9.02 22.28
CA GLY A 30 5.03 8.38 23.52
C GLY A 30 4.97 6.86 23.40
N SER A 31 4.18 6.24 24.28
CA SER A 31 4.24 4.79 24.56
C SER A 31 3.48 3.91 23.57
N PHE A 32 2.64 4.48 22.71
CA PHE A 32 1.85 3.68 21.76
C PHE A 32 2.61 3.47 20.45
N PRO A 33 2.99 2.24 20.09
CA PRO A 33 3.84 2.00 18.92
C PRO A 33 3.06 2.26 17.62
N PRO A 34 3.62 3.02 16.65
CA PRO A 34 2.95 3.31 15.38
C PRO A 34 2.54 2.05 14.61
N SER A 35 3.29 0.95 14.75
CA SER A 35 2.98 -0.34 14.13
C SER A 35 1.64 -0.94 14.59
N ARG A 36 1.04 -0.42 15.67
CA ARG A 36 -0.30 -0.75 16.20
C ARG A 36 -1.37 0.25 15.76
N ILE A 37 -1.12 1.05 14.74
CA ILE A 37 -2.09 2.00 14.19
C ILE A 37 -2.44 1.57 12.76
N LEU A 38 -3.73 1.53 12.46
CA LEU A 38 -4.27 1.45 11.12
C LEU A 38 -4.90 2.80 10.74
N SER A 39 -4.45 3.38 9.64
CA SER A 39 -5.09 4.54 9.00
C SER A 39 -5.91 4.08 7.80
N ILE A 40 -7.23 4.27 7.86
CA ILE A 40 -8.13 4.03 6.73
C ILE A 40 -8.38 5.37 6.05
N VAL A 41 -7.95 5.50 4.80
CA VAL A 41 -7.90 6.75 4.06
C VAL A 41 -8.92 6.72 2.94
N GLY A 42 -9.87 7.67 2.96
CA GLY A 42 -10.78 7.90 1.84
C GLY A 42 -10.06 8.58 0.67
N THR A 43 -10.47 8.27 -0.55
CA THR A 43 -9.89 8.88 -1.76
C THR A 43 -10.94 9.45 -2.71
N ASN A 44 -12.21 9.48 -2.31
CA ASN A 44 -13.28 10.05 -3.13
C ASN A 44 -13.77 11.39 -2.57
N SER A 45 -13.39 12.50 -3.21
CA SER A 45 -13.85 13.86 -2.88
C SER A 45 -15.22 14.24 -3.48
N ARG A 46 -15.77 13.43 -4.41
CA ARG A 46 -16.93 13.81 -5.24
C ARG A 46 -18.27 13.79 -4.51
N ASP A 47 -18.40 13.07 -3.39
CA ASP A 47 -19.64 13.05 -2.60
C ASP A 47 -19.81 14.28 -1.68
N TYR A 48 -18.85 15.22 -1.68
CA TYR A 48 -18.98 16.49 -0.97
C TYR A 48 -19.43 17.61 -1.91
N SER A 49 -20.69 17.56 -2.34
CA SER A 49 -21.31 18.56 -3.23
C SER A 49 -21.67 19.90 -2.54
N VAL A 50 -20.99 20.28 -1.46
CA VAL A 50 -21.32 21.49 -0.68
C VAL A 50 -20.23 22.57 -0.70
N ALA A 51 -19.05 22.30 -1.27
CA ALA A 51 -18.03 23.34 -1.47
C ALA A 51 -18.03 23.81 -2.92
N ALA A 52 -18.72 24.92 -3.15
CA ALA A 52 -18.81 25.64 -4.42
C ALA A 52 -17.43 25.75 -5.12
N GLY A 53 -17.44 25.47 -6.43
CA GLY A 53 -16.25 25.31 -7.24
C GLY A 53 -15.31 26.52 -7.25
N LEU A 54 -14.01 26.24 -7.13
CA LEU A 54 -12.86 27.03 -7.61
C LEU A 54 -11.55 26.38 -7.11
N SER A 55 -11.12 25.26 -7.70
CA SER A 55 -9.77 24.67 -7.47
C SER A 55 -9.42 23.49 -8.41
N SER A 56 -9.98 23.40 -9.62
CA SER A 56 -9.75 22.24 -10.51
C SER A 56 -8.55 22.35 -11.45
N ALA A 57 -7.82 23.46 -11.46
CA ALA A 57 -6.69 23.66 -12.36
C ALA A 57 -5.39 23.78 -11.55
N VAL A 58 -4.63 22.68 -11.45
CA VAL A 58 -3.14 22.61 -11.54
C VAL A 58 -2.58 21.32 -10.92
N MET A 59 -3.18 20.71 -9.90
CA MET A 59 -2.88 19.34 -9.49
C MET A 59 -4.14 18.76 -8.85
N GLY A 60 -4.58 17.60 -9.33
CA GLY A 60 -5.82 16.95 -8.89
C GLY A 60 -5.94 16.91 -7.37
N VAL A 61 -7.11 17.28 -6.87
CA VAL A 61 -7.38 17.50 -5.45
C VAL A 61 -7.19 16.17 -4.69
N GLN A 62 -6.00 15.96 -4.11
CA GLN A 62 -5.66 14.76 -3.34
C GLN A 62 -6.31 14.83 -1.93
N ASN A 63 -7.63 14.79 -1.85
CA ASN A 63 -8.35 14.76 -0.58
C ASN A 63 -9.58 13.85 -0.63
N ASP A 64 -10.12 13.51 0.53
CA ASP A 64 -11.34 12.71 0.70
C ASP A 64 -12.62 13.56 0.84
N GLY A 65 -12.53 14.86 0.52
CA GLY A 65 -13.54 15.88 0.79
C GLY A 65 -13.28 16.73 2.04
N LEU A 66 -12.36 16.36 2.94
CA LEU A 66 -11.98 17.15 4.13
C LEU A 66 -10.47 17.18 4.40
N VAL A 67 -9.79 16.05 4.23
CA VAL A 67 -8.39 15.88 4.60
C VAL A 67 -7.56 15.54 3.37
N ALA A 68 -6.43 16.23 3.19
CA ALA A 68 -5.48 15.87 2.16
C ALA A 68 -4.93 14.46 2.42
N ILE A 69 -4.97 13.58 1.41
CA ILE A 69 -4.56 12.17 1.51
C ILE A 69 -3.14 12.02 2.09
N ARG A 70 -2.22 12.93 1.72
CA ARG A 70 -0.85 12.98 2.25
C ARG A 70 -0.74 13.22 3.77
N ASN A 71 -1.82 13.69 4.39
CA ASN A 71 -1.96 14.01 5.81
C ASN A 71 -2.86 13.02 6.57
N ALA A 72 -3.51 12.08 5.89
CA ALA A 72 -4.55 11.21 6.46
C ALA A 72 -4.00 9.92 7.10
N TYR A 73 -2.70 9.84 7.38
CA TYR A 73 -2.08 8.63 7.92
C TYR A 73 -0.98 8.92 8.93
N VAL A 74 -0.67 7.92 9.76
CA VAL A 74 0.46 7.95 10.69
C VAL A 74 1.69 7.29 10.05
N TYR A 75 2.88 7.88 10.26
CA TYR A 75 4.15 7.28 9.84
C TYR A 75 4.45 6.02 10.66
N GLY A 76 4.87 4.95 9.98
CA GLY A 76 5.12 3.65 10.61
C GLY A 76 3.86 2.83 10.96
N GLY A 77 2.67 3.40 10.76
CA GLY A 77 1.39 2.68 10.85
C GLY A 77 0.98 2.04 9.53
N ALA A 78 0.10 1.05 9.64
CA ALA A 78 -0.55 0.42 8.49
C ALA A 78 -1.51 1.39 7.81
N ARG A 79 -1.67 1.25 6.50
CA ARG A 79 -2.52 2.13 5.67
C ARG A 79 -3.38 1.29 4.75
N ALA A 80 -4.66 1.64 4.69
CA ALA A 80 -5.59 1.11 3.70
C ALA A 80 -6.26 2.30 3.00
N TYR A 81 -6.09 2.42 1.69
CA TYR A 81 -6.76 3.45 0.90
C TYR A 81 -8.01 2.83 0.29
N ILE A 82 -9.16 3.47 0.45
CA ILE A 82 -10.42 2.99 -0.11
C ILE A 82 -11.12 4.12 -0.86
N HIS A 83 -11.68 3.81 -2.03
CA HIS A 83 -12.36 4.80 -2.86
C HIS A 83 -13.77 5.12 -2.36
N ARG A 84 -13.81 5.70 -1.16
CA ARG A 84 -15.00 6.15 -0.46
C ARG A 84 -14.75 7.58 0.04
N SER A 85 -15.84 8.32 0.22
CA SER A 85 -15.82 9.65 0.83
C SER A 85 -15.61 9.56 2.33
N HIS A 86 -15.15 10.65 2.95
CA HIS A 86 -14.99 10.71 4.41
C HIS A 86 -16.27 10.33 5.17
N SER A 87 -17.40 10.88 4.72
CA SER A 87 -18.72 10.73 5.35
C SER A 87 -19.81 10.50 4.29
N GLY A 88 -21.06 10.34 4.74
CA GLY A 88 -22.21 10.12 3.87
C GLY A 88 -22.67 8.65 3.84
N ARG A 89 -23.75 8.40 3.08
CA ARG A 89 -24.40 7.08 3.00
C ARG A 89 -23.45 5.97 2.54
N TYR A 90 -22.50 6.32 1.69
CA TYR A 90 -21.46 5.42 1.17
C TYR A 90 -20.05 5.81 1.64
N GLY A 91 -19.94 6.60 2.72
CA GLY A 91 -18.65 7.03 3.27
C GLY A 91 -17.92 5.92 4.02
N LEU A 92 -16.67 6.21 4.43
CA LEU A 92 -15.77 5.27 5.13
C LEU A 92 -16.48 4.46 6.21
N VAL A 93 -17.23 5.12 7.10
CA VAL A 93 -17.88 4.51 8.28
C VAL A 93 -18.93 3.46 7.93
N ASN A 94 -19.61 3.60 6.79
CA ASN A 94 -20.70 2.72 6.36
C ASN A 94 -20.28 1.69 5.30
N SER A 95 -18.98 1.62 4.99
CA SER A 95 -18.46 0.82 3.87
C SER A 95 -18.04 -0.59 4.28
N GLY A 96 -18.27 -1.55 3.39
CA GLY A 96 -17.81 -2.92 3.58
C GLY A 96 -16.28 -2.99 3.60
N GLU A 97 -15.60 -2.17 2.81
CA GLU A 97 -14.15 -2.08 2.72
C GLU A 97 -13.51 -1.69 4.06
N THR A 98 -14.04 -0.66 4.73
CA THR A 98 -13.62 -0.27 6.09
C THR A 98 -13.87 -1.39 7.08
N TYR A 99 -15.06 -1.99 7.05
CA TYR A 99 -15.39 -3.10 7.95
C TYR A 99 -14.41 -4.27 7.79
N GLN A 100 -14.10 -4.66 6.55
CA GLN A 100 -13.20 -5.78 6.27
C GLN A 100 -11.77 -5.48 6.71
N ASN A 101 -11.25 -4.26 6.50
CA ASN A 101 -9.95 -3.82 6.99
C ASN A 101 -9.88 -3.79 8.52
N LEU A 102 -10.86 -3.14 9.16
CA LEU A 102 -10.90 -2.99 10.62
C LEU A 102 -11.04 -4.34 11.31
N SER A 103 -11.92 -5.21 10.81
CA SER A 103 -12.12 -6.56 11.36
C SER A 103 -10.82 -7.37 11.30
N ARG A 104 -10.08 -7.32 10.19
CA ARG A 104 -8.78 -8.00 10.05
C ARG A 104 -7.70 -7.38 10.93
N PHE A 105 -7.68 -6.07 11.07
CA PHE A 105 -6.75 -5.40 11.96
C PHE A 105 -7.00 -5.73 13.43
N LEU A 106 -8.26 -5.81 13.86
CA LEU A 106 -8.61 -6.10 15.26
C LEU A 106 -8.59 -7.60 15.59
N PHE A 107 -8.95 -8.45 14.62
CA PHE A 107 -9.23 -9.87 14.87
C PHE A 107 -8.53 -10.84 13.93
N GLY A 108 -7.71 -10.33 13.00
CA GLY A 108 -6.83 -11.13 12.16
C GLY A 108 -5.70 -11.76 12.95
N GLY A 109 -5.07 -12.78 12.37
CA GLY A 109 -3.97 -13.52 13.00
C GLY A 109 -2.63 -13.35 12.30
N LEU A 110 -2.62 -12.73 11.11
CA LEU A 110 -1.42 -12.50 10.33
C LEU A 110 -1.37 -11.06 9.80
N ARG A 111 -0.15 -10.54 9.73
CA ARG A 111 0.21 -9.29 9.06
C ARG A 111 1.14 -9.63 7.90
N VAL A 112 0.88 -9.05 6.73
CA VAL A 112 1.74 -9.08 5.55
C VAL A 112 2.10 -7.64 5.22
N GLU A 113 3.39 -7.34 5.15
CA GLU A 113 3.87 -6.06 4.64
C GLU A 113 4.42 -6.28 3.24
N VAL A 114 4.04 -5.41 2.32
CA VAL A 114 4.47 -5.46 0.93
C VAL A 114 5.26 -4.19 0.63
N ALA A 115 6.53 -4.36 0.25
CA ALA A 115 7.38 -3.27 -0.20
C ALA A 115 8.02 -3.59 -1.54
N LEU A 116 8.24 -2.57 -2.37
CA LEU A 116 8.94 -2.69 -3.64
C LEU A 116 10.42 -2.28 -3.45
N HIS A 117 11.32 -3.18 -3.82
CA HIS A 117 12.77 -3.08 -3.66
C HIS A 117 13.48 -3.16 -5.01
N GLY A 118 14.75 -2.73 -5.04
CA GLY A 118 15.64 -2.91 -6.20
C GLY A 118 15.23 -2.12 -7.45
N VAL A 119 14.47 -1.04 -7.27
CA VAL A 119 13.90 -0.28 -8.38
C VAL A 119 14.90 0.70 -9.00
N GLU A 120 15.14 0.53 -10.29
CA GLU A 120 16.03 1.35 -11.12
C GLU A 120 15.24 2.04 -12.23
N LEU A 121 14.78 3.27 -11.97
CA LEU A 121 13.96 4.04 -12.93
C LEU A 121 14.77 5.18 -13.54
N ASP A 122 14.66 5.34 -14.86
CA ASP A 122 15.15 6.52 -15.58
C ASP A 122 14.28 7.74 -15.28
N ARG A 123 14.85 8.70 -14.53
CA ARG A 123 14.16 9.90 -14.05
C ARG A 123 14.69 11.18 -14.72
N LYS A 124 15.29 11.07 -15.91
CA LYS A 124 15.90 12.22 -16.58
C LYS A 124 14.86 13.24 -17.08
N ASP A 125 13.82 12.76 -17.73
CA ASP A 125 12.73 13.56 -18.32
C ASP A 125 11.34 12.99 -17.99
N ARG A 126 11.25 12.08 -17.01
CA ARG A 126 10.02 11.39 -16.64
C ARG A 126 9.88 11.28 -15.13
N ILE A 127 8.64 11.37 -14.67
CA ILE A 127 8.22 11.00 -13.32
C ILE A 127 7.52 9.66 -13.37
N TRP A 128 7.72 8.86 -12.32
CA TRP A 128 7.16 7.52 -12.23
C TRP A 128 6.11 7.40 -11.14
N GLN A 129 5.01 6.74 -11.47
CA GLN A 129 3.90 6.49 -10.59
C GLN A 129 3.60 4.99 -10.54
N GLY A 130 3.28 4.51 -9.35
CA GLY A 130 2.75 3.17 -9.14
C GLY A 130 1.26 3.23 -8.81
N GLU A 131 0.54 2.19 -9.15
CA GLU A 131 -0.79 1.91 -8.63
C GLU A 131 -0.80 0.52 -7.98
N ALA A 132 -1.60 0.37 -6.94
CA ALA A 132 -1.76 -0.90 -6.27
C ALA A 132 -3.20 -1.12 -5.82
N ARG A 133 -3.72 -2.31 -6.09
CA ARG A 133 -5.02 -2.79 -5.63
C ARG A 133 -4.87 -4.15 -4.94
N LEU A 134 -5.69 -4.36 -3.91
CA LEU A 134 -5.70 -5.59 -3.13
C LEU A 134 -7.07 -6.23 -3.13
N ASP A 135 -7.12 -7.46 -3.61
CA ASP A 135 -8.27 -8.34 -3.47
C ASP A 135 -7.95 -9.52 -2.54
N ILE A 136 -8.91 -9.91 -1.71
CA ILE A 136 -8.81 -11.12 -0.87
C ILE A 136 -9.95 -12.05 -1.25
N ARG A 137 -9.60 -13.30 -1.58
CA ARG A 137 -10.57 -14.32 -1.97
C ARG A 137 -11.68 -14.45 -0.92
N GLY A 138 -12.93 -14.37 -1.38
CA GLY A 138 -14.13 -14.46 -0.55
C GLY A 138 -14.57 -13.13 0.06
N VAL A 139 -13.88 -12.03 -0.24
CA VAL A 139 -14.29 -10.67 0.12
C VAL A 139 -14.90 -10.00 -1.11
N PRO A 140 -16.14 -9.50 -1.06
CA PRO A 140 -16.80 -8.93 -2.24
C PRO A 140 -16.40 -7.47 -2.51
N ALA A 141 -15.22 -7.04 -2.09
CA ALA A 141 -14.75 -5.66 -2.25
C ALA A 141 -13.21 -5.57 -2.20
N LEU A 142 -12.64 -4.63 -2.96
CA LEU A 142 -11.22 -4.26 -2.85
C LEU A 142 -10.98 -3.64 -1.48
N ILE A 143 -10.00 -4.15 -0.75
CA ILE A 143 -9.69 -3.66 0.60
C ILE A 143 -8.55 -2.63 0.61
N HIS A 144 -7.88 -2.43 -0.53
CA HIS A 144 -6.93 -1.33 -0.76
C HIS A 144 -6.93 -0.93 -2.23
N GLU A 145 -6.92 0.38 -2.49
CA GLU A 145 -6.84 0.96 -3.82
C GLU A 145 -6.09 2.30 -3.81
N GLN A 146 -4.92 2.32 -4.45
CA GLN A 146 -4.14 3.51 -4.73
C GLN A 146 -3.93 3.65 -6.24
N THR A 147 -4.57 4.65 -6.85
CA THR A 147 -4.53 4.86 -8.31
C THR A 147 -4.39 6.34 -8.63
N ALA A 148 -3.90 6.64 -9.83
CA ALA A 148 -3.86 8.00 -10.36
C ALA A 148 -5.28 8.55 -10.56
N ASP A 149 -6.23 7.70 -11.00
CA ASP A 149 -7.64 8.06 -11.18
C ASP A 149 -8.31 8.53 -9.88
N HIS A 150 -7.85 8.01 -8.74
CA HIS A 150 -8.31 8.40 -7.40
C HIS A 150 -7.40 9.46 -6.76
N TYR A 151 -6.53 10.08 -7.56
CA TYR A 151 -5.59 11.12 -7.15
C TYR A 151 -4.65 10.69 -6.01
N CYS A 152 -4.41 9.38 -5.84
CA CYS A 152 -3.56 8.81 -4.80
C CYS A 152 -2.52 7.81 -5.32
N PRO A 153 -1.81 8.10 -6.43
CA PRO A 153 -0.79 7.18 -6.93
C PRO A 153 0.36 7.05 -5.93
N ILE A 154 1.07 5.93 -6.03
CA ILE A 154 2.31 5.67 -5.31
C ILE A 154 3.43 6.45 -6.00
N ASP A 155 4.09 7.34 -5.26
CA ASP A 155 5.22 8.11 -5.80
C ASP A 155 6.51 7.26 -5.81
N LEU A 156 6.88 6.75 -6.99
CA LEU A 156 8.09 5.95 -7.18
C LEU A 156 9.37 6.81 -7.31
N ASN A 157 9.23 8.14 -7.23
CA ASN A 157 10.35 9.09 -7.28
C ASN A 157 10.87 9.44 -5.89
N ALA A 158 10.07 9.20 -4.85
CA ALA A 158 10.42 9.51 -3.46
C ALA A 158 11.65 8.74 -2.94
N THR A 159 12.03 7.63 -3.57
CA THR A 159 13.15 6.75 -3.19
C THR A 159 14.52 7.17 -3.74
N LYS A 160 14.71 8.46 -4.03
CA LYS A 160 15.87 8.99 -4.74
C LYS A 160 17.21 8.48 -4.16
N LYS A 161 17.93 7.67 -4.97
CA LYS A 161 19.30 7.17 -4.79
C LYS A 161 19.61 6.49 -3.44
N GLY A 162 18.83 5.51 -3.03
CA GLY A 162 19.22 4.57 -1.95
C GLY A 162 19.43 5.22 -0.58
N ILE A 163 18.97 6.46 -0.39
CA ILE A 163 18.93 7.08 0.94
C ILE A 163 17.72 6.50 1.64
N ALA A 164 17.96 5.72 2.70
CA ALA A 164 16.92 5.23 3.58
C ALA A 164 16.13 6.43 4.14
N GLY A 165 14.91 6.59 3.63
CA GLY A 165 13.91 7.53 4.13
C GLY A 165 12.67 6.77 4.59
N PRO A 166 11.68 7.42 5.21
CA PRO A 166 10.47 6.76 5.70
C PRO A 166 9.62 6.10 4.61
N LEU A 167 9.96 6.31 3.34
CA LEU A 167 9.32 5.74 2.15
C LEU A 167 10.28 4.89 1.30
N SER A 168 11.46 4.53 1.83
CA SER A 168 12.45 3.66 1.17
C SER A 168 12.75 2.45 2.08
N PRO A 169 12.52 1.20 1.64
CA PRO A 169 11.94 0.79 0.34
C PRO A 169 10.52 1.32 0.15
N VAL A 170 9.99 1.36 -1.09
CA VAL A 170 8.65 1.90 -1.37
C VAL A 170 7.62 1.03 -0.65
N PRO A 171 6.93 1.52 0.40
CA PRO A 171 5.88 0.73 1.02
C PRO A 171 4.67 0.74 0.10
N LEU A 172 4.21 -0.44 -0.32
CA LEU A 172 3.01 -0.55 -1.16
C LEU A 172 1.76 -0.66 -0.29
N MET A 173 1.74 -1.60 0.65
CA MET A 173 0.58 -1.82 1.52
C MET A 173 0.91 -2.71 2.72
N THR A 174 0.00 -2.71 3.70
CA THR A 174 -0.03 -3.68 4.79
C THR A 174 -1.36 -4.43 4.74
N ILE A 175 -1.30 -5.76 4.73
CA ILE A 175 -2.46 -6.64 4.65
C ILE A 175 -2.59 -7.36 5.99
N PHE A 176 -3.78 -7.34 6.56
CA PHE A 176 -4.10 -8.18 7.70
C PHE A 176 -4.92 -9.36 7.21
N LEU A 177 -4.54 -10.59 7.53
CA LEU A 177 -5.30 -11.78 7.16
C LEU A 177 -6.01 -12.35 8.39
N GLN A 178 -7.25 -12.77 8.17
CA GLN A 178 -8.07 -13.41 9.20
C GLN A 178 -8.37 -14.85 8.76
N PRO A 179 -7.45 -15.80 8.98
CA PRO A 179 -7.61 -17.19 8.56
C PRO A 179 -8.64 -17.97 9.41
N LYS A 180 -9.53 -17.30 10.15
CA LYS A 180 -10.47 -17.98 11.06
C LYS A 180 -11.33 -18.95 10.24
N ASN A 181 -11.19 -20.24 10.55
CA ASN A 181 -11.84 -21.38 9.89
C ASN A 181 -11.36 -21.71 8.46
N VAL A 182 -10.28 -21.10 7.97
CA VAL A 182 -9.67 -21.43 6.67
C VAL A 182 -8.19 -21.72 6.83
N ARG A 183 -7.75 -22.88 6.33
CA ARG A 183 -6.32 -23.27 6.37
C ARG A 183 -5.46 -22.55 5.35
N LYS A 184 -6.09 -21.90 4.36
CA LYS A 184 -5.43 -21.26 3.21
C LYS A 184 -6.12 -19.94 2.90
N CYS A 185 -5.36 -18.86 2.93
CA CYS A 185 -5.80 -17.52 2.52
C CYS A 185 -5.20 -17.19 1.17
N ARG A 186 -6.04 -16.82 0.18
CA ARG A 186 -5.57 -16.29 -1.10
C ARG A 186 -5.84 -14.79 -1.20
N TYR A 187 -4.85 -14.03 -1.65
CA TYR A 187 -5.01 -12.64 -2.03
C TYR A 187 -4.33 -12.37 -3.38
N ALA A 188 -4.72 -11.28 -4.03
CA ALA A 188 -4.17 -10.83 -5.30
C ALA A 188 -3.76 -9.36 -5.20
N LEU A 189 -2.55 -9.05 -5.66
CA LEU A 189 -1.98 -7.70 -5.72
C LEU A 189 -1.91 -7.28 -7.18
N ASP A 190 -2.84 -6.44 -7.63
CA ASP A 190 -2.77 -5.82 -8.95
C ASP A 190 -1.87 -4.59 -8.86
N LEU A 191 -0.84 -4.56 -9.71
CA LEU A 191 0.20 -3.54 -9.72
C LEU A 191 0.30 -2.93 -11.11
N LYS A 192 0.36 -1.61 -11.17
CA LYS A 192 0.56 -0.85 -12.41
C LYS A 192 1.72 0.13 -12.22
N VAL A 193 2.53 0.29 -13.25
CA VAL A 193 3.61 1.28 -13.32
C VAL A 193 3.36 2.16 -14.53
N ILE A 194 3.37 3.47 -14.30
CA ILE A 194 3.08 4.50 -15.29
C ILE A 194 4.19 5.52 -15.21
N SER A 195 4.56 6.06 -16.37
CA SER A 195 5.44 7.21 -16.44
C SER A 195 4.81 8.37 -17.15
N LEU A 196 5.14 9.56 -16.69
CA LEU A 196 4.67 10.81 -17.26
C LEU A 196 5.88 11.62 -17.70
N LYS A 197 5.89 12.06 -18.96
CA LYS A 197 6.98 12.86 -19.49
C LYS A 197 6.86 14.30 -19.00
N GLU A 198 7.95 14.83 -18.47
CA GLU A 198 8.06 16.21 -18.00
C GLU A 198 8.75 17.04 -19.07
N THR A 199 8.01 17.92 -19.77
CA THR A 199 8.59 18.79 -20.80
C THR A 199 8.58 20.24 -20.33
N GLY A 200 9.76 20.78 -19.99
CA GLY A 200 9.92 22.20 -19.64
C GLY A 200 9.25 22.65 -18.34
N GLY A 201 9.10 21.75 -17.36
CA GLY A 201 8.41 22.03 -16.08
C GLY A 201 6.88 22.04 -16.18
N ILE A 202 6.34 21.68 -17.35
CA ILE A 202 4.92 21.50 -17.60
C ILE A 202 4.70 20.00 -17.84
N HIS A 203 3.78 19.38 -17.12
CA HIS A 203 3.31 18.04 -17.43
C HIS A 203 2.56 18.12 -18.78
N GLY A 204 3.23 17.73 -19.87
CA GLY A 204 2.72 17.94 -21.21
C GLY A 204 2.08 16.67 -21.76
N PHE A 205 0.74 16.64 -21.82
CA PHE A 205 -0.09 15.53 -22.32
C PHE A 205 -0.05 15.26 -23.84
N GLY A 206 1.07 15.56 -24.50
CA GLY A 206 1.11 15.74 -25.95
C GLY A 206 2.00 14.78 -26.74
N ALA A 207 2.83 13.96 -26.07
CA ALA A 207 3.90 13.22 -26.76
C ALA A 207 3.81 11.69 -26.60
N HIS A 208 3.00 11.17 -25.66
CA HIS A 208 2.93 9.74 -25.33
C HIS A 208 1.53 9.30 -24.88
N LEU A 209 1.28 7.98 -24.85
CA LEU A 209 0.08 7.37 -24.25
C LEU A 209 0.17 7.41 -22.72
N GLU A 210 0.20 8.61 -22.14
CA GLU A 210 0.47 8.86 -20.72
C GLU A 210 -0.47 8.16 -19.70
N PRO A 211 -1.74 7.84 -20.03
CA PRO A 211 -2.59 7.05 -19.13
C PRO A 211 -2.32 5.53 -19.15
N ILE A 212 -1.55 5.04 -20.14
CA ILE A 212 -1.29 3.62 -20.36
C ILE A 212 -0.10 3.18 -19.49
N ALA A 213 -0.22 2.00 -18.91
CA ALA A 213 0.86 1.42 -18.10
C ALA A 213 2.08 1.12 -18.97
N ASP A 214 3.27 1.46 -18.47
CA ASP A 214 4.52 0.88 -18.98
C ASP A 214 4.60 -0.62 -18.58
N TRP A 215 4.03 -0.98 -17.42
CA TRP A 215 3.88 -2.36 -16.97
C TRP A 215 2.66 -2.54 -16.06
N GLN A 216 1.95 -3.66 -16.21
CA GLN A 216 0.89 -4.08 -15.30
C GLN A 216 0.88 -5.60 -15.16
N ASP A 217 0.72 -6.09 -13.94
CA ASP A 217 0.51 -7.51 -13.66
C ASP A 217 -0.18 -7.70 -12.29
N THR A 218 -0.63 -8.92 -12.02
CA THR A 218 -1.26 -9.29 -10.74
C THR A 218 -0.48 -10.41 -10.08
N LEU A 219 0.10 -10.17 -8.90
CA LEU A 219 0.69 -11.23 -8.09
C LEU A 219 -0.41 -11.94 -7.29
N ILE A 220 -0.54 -13.25 -7.45
CA ILE A 220 -1.45 -14.08 -6.66
C ILE A 220 -0.63 -14.79 -5.58
N VAL A 221 -1.08 -14.74 -4.34
CA VAL A 221 -0.38 -15.35 -3.20
C VAL A 221 -1.35 -16.18 -2.38
N ASP A 222 -0.92 -17.40 -2.06
CA ASP A 222 -1.54 -18.29 -1.11
C ASP A 222 -0.70 -18.37 0.16
N VAL A 223 -1.34 -18.16 1.31
CA VAL A 223 -0.73 -18.35 2.63
C VAL A 223 -1.46 -19.50 3.32
N GLU A 224 -0.79 -20.62 3.50
CA GLU A 224 -1.27 -21.73 4.33
C GLU A 224 -0.89 -21.46 5.78
N VAL A 225 -1.81 -21.72 6.72
CA VAL A 225 -1.58 -21.54 8.16
C VAL A 225 -1.57 -22.87 8.90
N ASN A 226 -0.76 -22.95 9.95
CA ASN A 226 -0.77 -24.09 10.87
C ASN A 226 -1.88 -23.97 11.93
N ASP A 227 -2.02 -24.99 12.77
CA ASP A 227 -3.06 -25.03 13.82
C ASP A 227 -2.90 -23.92 14.89
N LYS A 228 -1.74 -23.26 14.95
CA LYS A 228 -1.50 -22.10 15.82
C LYS A 228 -1.78 -20.75 15.12
N GLY A 229 -2.25 -20.78 13.87
CA GLY A 229 -2.54 -19.59 13.07
C GLY A 229 -1.32 -18.92 12.43
N ALA A 230 -0.11 -19.45 12.63
CA ALA A 230 1.10 -18.94 11.99
C ALA A 230 1.22 -19.44 10.55
N ALA A 231 1.83 -18.64 9.68
CA ALA A 231 2.10 -19.03 8.30
C ALA A 231 3.01 -20.29 8.26
N ARG A 232 2.54 -21.31 7.54
CA ARG A 232 3.19 -22.63 7.37
C ARG A 232 3.89 -22.74 6.03
N SER A 233 3.20 -22.34 4.96
CA SER A 233 3.72 -22.36 3.60
C SER A 233 3.15 -21.15 2.86
N VAL A 234 3.91 -20.66 1.89
CA VAL A 234 3.48 -19.58 1.03
C VAL A 234 3.81 -19.99 -0.40
N THR A 235 2.79 -19.97 -1.25
CA THR A 235 2.96 -20.18 -2.69
C THR A 235 2.47 -18.94 -3.42
N TRP A 236 3.04 -18.68 -4.59
CA TRP A 236 2.74 -17.47 -5.34
C TRP A 236 2.90 -17.70 -6.84
N GLU A 237 2.31 -16.83 -7.64
CA GLU A 237 2.56 -16.74 -9.08
C GLU A 237 2.06 -15.41 -9.65
N TRP A 238 2.68 -14.94 -10.72
CA TRP A 238 2.18 -13.82 -11.51
C TRP A 238 1.04 -14.24 -12.43
N ASN A 239 0.01 -13.42 -12.57
CA ASN A 239 -1.09 -13.75 -13.45
C ASN A 239 -0.65 -13.89 -14.91
N SER A 240 0.32 -13.08 -15.36
CA SER A 240 0.88 -13.17 -16.71
C SER A 240 1.58 -14.50 -17.04
N THR A 241 1.98 -15.28 -16.03
CA THR A 241 2.70 -16.56 -16.19
C THR A 241 1.79 -17.77 -15.99
N LEU A 242 0.56 -17.59 -15.50
CA LEU A 242 -0.40 -18.68 -15.30
C LEU A 242 -1.04 -19.13 -16.62
N ALA A 243 -1.08 -20.45 -16.83
CA ALA A 243 -1.84 -21.04 -17.92
C ALA A 243 -3.31 -21.24 -17.51
N GLY A 244 -4.20 -20.31 -17.88
CA GLY A 244 -5.65 -20.44 -17.70
C GLY A 244 -6.28 -19.40 -16.76
N ARG A 245 -7.50 -19.67 -16.28
CA ARG A 245 -8.26 -18.71 -15.46
C ARG A 245 -7.83 -18.73 -14.00
N ILE A 246 -7.58 -17.56 -13.40
CA ILE A 246 -7.23 -17.39 -11.98
C ILE A 246 -8.20 -18.14 -11.04
N ALA A 247 -9.50 -18.08 -11.35
CA ALA A 247 -10.55 -18.71 -10.55
C ALA A 247 -10.43 -20.24 -10.50
N GLU A 248 -9.84 -20.86 -11.52
CA GLU A 248 -9.72 -22.31 -11.69
C GLU A 248 -8.36 -22.83 -11.19
N GLN A 249 -7.40 -21.94 -10.88
CA GLN A 249 -6.08 -22.33 -10.37
C GLN A 249 -6.13 -22.75 -8.91
N ALA A 250 -6.13 -24.05 -8.63
CA ALA A 250 -6.16 -24.59 -7.27
C ALA A 250 -4.82 -24.41 -6.53
N GLU A 251 -3.71 -24.61 -7.25
CA GLU A 251 -2.34 -24.56 -6.74
C GLU A 251 -1.52 -23.54 -7.53
N LEU A 252 -0.53 -22.95 -6.86
CA LEU A 252 0.39 -22.00 -7.47
C LEU A 252 1.76 -22.69 -7.57
N PRO A 253 2.44 -22.60 -8.73
CA PRO A 253 3.63 -23.41 -9.01
C PRO A 253 4.86 -23.01 -8.21
N HIS A 254 5.01 -21.74 -7.83
CA HIS A 254 6.14 -21.32 -7.00
C HIS A 254 5.80 -21.50 -5.53
N GLN A 255 6.53 -22.40 -4.89
CA GLN A 255 6.54 -22.55 -3.45
C GLN A 255 7.87 -22.01 -2.92
N LEU A 256 7.81 -21.22 -1.85
CA LEU A 256 9.01 -20.81 -1.15
C LEU A 256 9.39 -21.85 -0.11
N ASP A 257 10.53 -22.49 -0.37
CA ASP A 257 11.15 -23.39 0.58
C ASP A 257 11.73 -22.62 1.77
N TRP A 258 11.78 -23.33 2.89
CA TRP A 258 12.19 -22.84 4.18
C TRP A 258 13.72 -22.56 4.20
N ALA A 259 14.16 -21.43 3.61
CA ALA A 259 15.56 -20.98 3.57
C ALA A 259 15.90 -20.07 4.78
N PRO A 260 17.19 -19.82 5.14
CA PRO A 260 17.64 -19.41 6.48
C PRO A 260 17.37 -17.94 6.82
N GLY A 261 16.10 -17.54 6.77
CA GLY A 261 15.57 -16.25 7.20
C GLY A 261 14.53 -16.39 8.31
N LYS A 262 14.47 -17.55 9.00
CA LYS A 262 13.66 -17.66 10.22
C LYS A 262 14.22 -16.65 11.23
N SER A 263 13.40 -15.69 11.66
CA SER A 263 13.40 -15.44 13.09
C SER A 263 12.77 -16.67 13.76
N SER A 264 13.21 -17.01 14.97
CA SER A 264 12.64 -18.08 15.79
C SER A 264 11.13 -17.93 16.07
N GLU A 265 10.49 -16.84 15.60
CA GLU A 265 9.14 -16.41 15.96
C GLU A 265 8.10 -16.57 14.82
N GLY A 266 8.46 -17.16 13.68
CA GLY A 266 7.50 -17.44 12.59
C GLY A 266 7.22 -16.25 11.67
N GLN A 267 8.16 -15.31 11.57
CA GLN A 267 8.16 -14.28 10.54
C GLN A 267 8.85 -14.81 9.27
N TRP A 268 8.24 -14.54 8.12
CA TRP A 268 8.75 -14.87 6.80
C TRP A 268 9.13 -13.59 6.06
N GLN A 269 10.26 -13.62 5.35
CA GLN A 269 10.65 -12.60 4.39
C GLN A 269 10.82 -13.26 3.02
N LEU A 270 9.97 -12.87 2.07
CA LEU A 270 9.87 -13.47 0.76
C LEU A 270 10.21 -12.42 -0.30
N PRO A 271 11.39 -12.50 -0.94
CA PRO A 271 11.62 -11.77 -2.17
C PRO A 271 10.88 -12.48 -3.32
N VAL A 272 9.91 -11.79 -3.91
CA VAL A 272 9.19 -12.25 -5.11
C VAL A 272 9.73 -11.45 -6.29
N PRO A 273 10.47 -12.07 -7.24
CA PRO A 273 10.98 -11.36 -8.39
C PRO A 273 9.83 -10.81 -9.23
N ILE A 274 9.99 -9.61 -9.77
CA ILE A 274 9.07 -9.09 -10.78
C ILE A 274 9.16 -9.97 -12.04
N ALA A 275 8.03 -10.21 -12.71
CA ALA A 275 8.01 -10.95 -13.98
C ALA A 275 8.95 -10.29 -15.03
N PRO A 276 9.54 -11.06 -15.98
CA PRO A 276 10.56 -10.54 -16.89
C PRO A 276 10.20 -9.24 -17.64
N MET A 277 8.93 -9.10 -18.05
CA MET A 277 8.44 -7.87 -18.70
C MET A 277 8.46 -6.65 -17.76
N GLY A 278 8.19 -6.85 -16.47
CA GLY A 278 8.27 -5.77 -15.48
C GLY A 278 9.69 -5.42 -15.08
N GLN A 279 10.62 -6.39 -15.06
CA GLN A 279 12.05 -6.13 -14.82
C GLN A 279 12.67 -5.23 -15.90
N ALA A 280 12.21 -5.34 -17.15
CA ALA A 280 12.64 -4.44 -18.23
C ALA A 280 12.27 -2.97 -17.98
N VAL A 281 11.25 -2.71 -17.14
CA VAL A 281 10.77 -1.36 -16.78
C VAL A 281 11.32 -0.91 -15.42
N LEU A 282 11.32 -1.81 -14.43
CA LEU A 282 11.65 -1.50 -13.03
C LEU A 282 13.12 -1.74 -12.67
N GLY A 283 13.91 -2.39 -13.53
CA GLY A 283 15.28 -2.84 -13.26
C GLY A 283 15.37 -4.35 -12.99
N SER A 284 16.55 -4.93 -13.24
CA SER A 284 16.78 -6.38 -13.09
C SER A 284 16.68 -6.87 -11.65
N ASP A 285 17.00 -6.00 -10.69
CA ASP A 285 17.01 -6.33 -9.26
C ASP A 285 15.65 -6.05 -8.60
N ALA A 286 14.66 -5.59 -9.37
CA ALA A 286 13.34 -5.25 -8.87
C ALA A 286 12.60 -6.49 -8.35
N HIS A 287 12.11 -6.39 -7.13
CA HIS A 287 11.33 -7.45 -6.48
C HIS A 287 10.36 -6.88 -5.44
N LEU A 288 9.31 -7.63 -5.16
CA LEU A 288 8.43 -7.39 -4.02
C LEU A 288 9.00 -8.11 -2.80
N GLN A 289 9.20 -7.39 -1.71
CA GLN A 289 9.50 -7.96 -0.41
C GLN A 289 8.18 -8.16 0.34
N LEU A 290 7.79 -9.42 0.56
CA LEU A 290 6.67 -9.76 1.43
C LEU A 290 7.20 -10.15 2.81
N SER A 291 6.77 -9.43 3.84
CA SER A 291 7.10 -9.75 5.24
C SER A 291 5.84 -10.25 5.94
N ILE A 292 5.76 -11.55 6.23
CA ILE A 292 4.57 -12.20 6.80
C ILE A 292 4.86 -12.61 8.23
N GLY A 293 4.05 -12.20 9.18
CA GLY A 293 4.21 -12.56 10.59
C GLY A 293 2.90 -12.70 11.32
N LEU A 294 2.96 -13.30 12.51
CA LEU A 294 1.83 -13.30 13.43
C LEU A 294 1.41 -11.87 13.79
N TRP A 295 0.11 -11.67 13.89
CA TRP A 295 -0.49 -10.44 14.36
C TRP A 295 -1.28 -10.71 15.63
N ALA A 296 -0.82 -10.16 16.74
CA ALA A 296 -1.40 -10.26 18.07
C ALA A 296 -1.07 -9.01 18.87
#